data_AF-A0A3A5VT90-F1
#
_entry.id   AF-A0A3A5VT90-F1
#
_cell.length_a   1.000
_cell.length_b   1.000
_cell.length_c   1.000
_cell.angle_alpha   90.00
_cell.angle_beta   90.00
_cell.angle_gamma   90.00
#
_symmetry.space_group_name_H-M   'P 1'
#
loop_
_entity.id
_entity.type
_entity.pdbx_description
1 polymer ?
#
loop_
_entity_poly.entity_id
_entity_poly.type
_entity_poly.pdbx_seq_one_letter_code
_entity_poly.pdbx_strand_id
1 'polypeptide(L)'
;MSNWAPHLVGLATPLSAIIGFWLGGWWMLLPIVLLLGIYPLLDTLAGSTTIHDVEQEGTGHDIIVHLHGILVPLVVLALLFRIWDGIGSISIVVPILSAGLATGAAGVVAAHELGHRKPKSFSWWLGRLDLFSVLYLHFTV
;
A
#
# COMPACT_ATOMS: atom_id res chain seq x y z
N MET A 1 -7.52 5.77 24.01
CA MET A 1 -8.11 6.08 22.69
C MET A 1 -7.70 4.94 21.77
N SER A 2 -8.51 4.51 20.80
CA SER A 2 -8.17 3.32 20.03
C SER A 2 -6.87 3.54 19.23
N ASN A 3 -5.80 2.83 19.59
CA ASN A 3 -4.43 3.06 19.09
C ASN A 3 -4.27 2.82 17.57
N TRP A 4 -5.26 2.23 16.90
CA TRP A 4 -5.21 1.93 15.46
C TRP A 4 -5.51 3.11 14.52
N ALA A 5 -6.11 4.21 15.01
CA ALA A 5 -6.55 5.31 14.14
C ALA A 5 -5.41 5.99 13.33
N PRO A 6 -4.20 6.21 13.88
CA PRO A 6 -3.06 6.71 13.11
C PRO A 6 -2.68 5.82 11.91
N HIS A 7 -2.94 4.51 11.98
CA HIS A 7 -2.60 3.56 10.92
C HIS A 7 -3.45 3.76 9.66
N LEU A 8 -4.57 4.50 9.74
CA LEU A 8 -5.35 4.90 8.56
C LEU A 8 -4.55 5.78 7.60
N VAL A 9 -3.55 6.52 8.09
CA VAL A 9 -2.67 7.35 7.25
C VAL A 9 -1.94 6.50 6.20
N GLY A 10 -1.65 5.23 6.51
CA GLY A 10 -1.03 4.29 5.57
C GLY A 10 -1.86 4.04 4.31
N LEU A 11 -3.20 4.07 4.43
CA LEU A 11 -4.12 3.88 3.29
C LEU A 11 -4.02 5.03 2.27
N ALA A 12 -3.49 6.19 2.66
CA ALA A 12 -3.30 7.31 1.74
C ALA A 12 -2.34 6.94 0.60
N THR A 13 -1.35 6.08 0.85
CA THR A 13 -0.38 5.67 -0.17
C THR A 13 -1.03 4.94 -1.35
N PRO A 14 -1.69 3.78 -1.18
CA PRO A 14 -2.30 3.07 -2.30
C PRO A 14 -3.48 3.85 -2.91
N LEU A 15 -4.24 4.61 -2.11
CA LEU A 15 -5.30 5.47 -2.63
C LEU A 15 -4.74 6.58 -3.54
N SER A 16 -3.63 7.22 -3.14
CA SER A 16 -2.99 8.25 -3.94
C SER A 16 -2.47 7.71 -5.28
N ALA A 17 -2.03 6.45 -5.32
CA ALA A 17 -1.60 5.81 -6.55
C ALA A 17 -2.78 5.56 -7.49
N ILE A 18 -3.88 5.00 -6.98
CA ILE A 18 -5.10 4.78 -7.77
C ILE A 18 -5.62 6.10 -8.33
N ILE A 19 -5.75 7.13 -7.48
CA ILE A 19 -6.23 8.46 -7.90
C ILE A 19 -5.24 9.11 -8.87
N GLY A 20 -3.95 9.04 -8.59
CA GLY A 20 -2.89 9.60 -9.43
C GLY A 20 -2.85 8.96 -10.82
N PHE A 21 -3.04 7.65 -10.91
CA PHE A 21 -3.13 6.92 -12.18
C PHE A 21 -4.45 7.16 -12.88
N TRP A 22 -5.53 7.43 -12.17
CA TRP A 22 -6.79 7.82 -12.81
C TRP A 22 -6.74 9.25 -13.40
N LEU A 23 -6.13 10.20 -12.69
CA LEU A 23 -5.99 11.59 -13.15
C LEU A 23 -4.88 11.79 -14.19
N GLY A 24 -3.72 11.15 -14.00
CA GLY A 24 -2.61 11.18 -14.96
C GLY A 24 -1.73 12.42 -14.84
N GLY A 25 -0.81 12.58 -15.79
CA GLY A 25 0.18 13.65 -15.75
C GLY A 25 0.92 13.68 -14.41
N TRP A 26 1.15 14.88 -13.88
CA TRP A 26 1.97 15.06 -12.67
C TRP A 26 1.34 14.45 -11.41
N TRP A 27 0.04 14.14 -11.42
CA TRP A 27 -0.62 13.44 -10.32
C TRP A 27 -0.08 12.03 -10.09
N MET A 28 0.55 11.42 -11.09
CA MET A 28 1.22 10.13 -10.96
C MET A 28 2.44 10.19 -10.03
N LEU A 29 2.94 11.38 -9.64
CA LEU A 29 4.01 11.54 -8.65
C LEU A 29 3.53 11.46 -7.20
N LEU A 30 2.22 11.49 -6.95
CA LEU A 30 1.67 11.56 -5.58
C LEU A 30 2.25 10.47 -4.64
N PRO A 31 2.35 9.19 -5.03
CA PRO A 31 2.91 8.17 -4.15
C PRO A 31 4.37 8.41 -3.80
N ILE A 32 5.17 8.90 -4.76
CA ILE A 32 6.57 9.23 -4.56
C ILE A 32 6.70 10.39 -3.56
N VAL A 33 5.93 11.46 -3.77
CA VAL A 33 5.93 12.64 -2.89
C VAL A 33 5.49 12.27 -1.48
N LEU A 34 4.46 11.42 -1.35
CA LEU A 34 3.99 10.97 -0.05
C LEU A 34 5.03 10.11 0.68
N LEU A 35 5.51 9.04 0.05
CA LEU A 35 6.40 8.06 0.69
C LEU A 35 7.81 8.60 0.94
N LEU A 36 8.38 9.37 0.01
CA LEU A 36 9.78 9.81 0.09
C LEU A 36 9.93 11.25 0.57
N GLY A 37 8.87 12.05 0.56
CA GLY A 37 8.87 13.43 1.03
C GLY A 37 8.09 13.62 2.32
N ILE A 38 6.78 13.40 2.26
CA ILE A 38 5.86 13.76 3.34
C ILE A 38 6.03 12.83 4.55
N TYR A 39 6.02 11.51 4.38
CA TYR A 39 6.10 10.58 5.51
C TYR A 39 7.40 10.71 6.31
N PRO A 40 8.60 10.77 5.70
CA PRO A 40 9.84 10.97 6.47
C PRO A 40 9.86 12.29 7.23
N LEU A 41 9.28 13.35 6.66
CA LEU A 41 9.15 14.64 7.35
C LEU A 41 8.20 14.53 8.56
N LEU A 42 7.03 13.92 8.38
CA LEU A 42 6.07 13.71 9.46
C LEU A 42 6.66 12.83 10.58
N ASP A 43 7.39 11.77 10.21
CA ASP A 43 8.07 10.88 11.16
C ASP A 43 9.12 11.64 11.97
N THR A 44 9.92 12.48 11.30
CA THR A 44 10.91 13.35 11.97
C THR A 44 10.26 14.34 12.94
N LEU A 45 9.10 14.91 12.57
CA LEU A 45 8.35 15.85 13.43
C LEU A 45 7.64 15.14 14.60
N ALA A 46 7.17 13.91 14.40
CA ALA A 46 6.54 13.12 15.44
C ALA A 46 7.54 12.65 16.50
N GLY A 47 8.79 12.42 16.11
CA GLY A 47 9.85 11.93 16.99
C GLY A 47 9.69 10.44 17.33
N SER A 48 10.66 9.89 18.05
CA SER A 48 10.68 8.47 18.43
C SER A 48 10.27 8.25 19.89
N THR A 49 9.46 7.23 20.16
CA THR A 49 9.18 6.70 21.51
C THR A 49 9.80 5.30 21.66
N THR A 50 10.32 4.99 22.84
CA THR A 50 10.84 3.65 23.19
C THR A 50 9.78 2.76 23.85
N ILE A 51 8.59 3.30 24.09
CA ILE A 51 7.45 2.55 24.63
C ILE A 51 6.72 1.93 23.45
N HIS A 52 6.91 0.62 23.29
CA HIS A 52 6.12 -0.20 22.38
C HIS A 52 5.02 -0.87 23.20
N ASP A 53 3.82 -0.31 23.18
CA ASP A 53 2.66 -1.06 23.66
C ASP A 53 2.46 -2.25 22.72
N VAL A 54 2.31 -3.45 23.28
CA VAL A 54 1.92 -4.62 22.49
C VAL A 54 0.46 -4.41 22.09
N GLU A 55 0.26 -3.85 20.90
CA GLU A 55 -1.07 -3.68 20.36
C GLU A 55 -1.71 -5.04 20.11
N GLN A 56 -2.82 -5.28 20.80
CA GLN A 56 -3.65 -6.45 20.52
C GLN A 56 -4.32 -6.26 19.16
N GLU A 57 -4.28 -7.30 18.31
CA GLU A 57 -5.07 -7.34 17.08
C GLU A 57 -6.55 -7.13 17.42
N GLY A 58 -7.06 -5.94 17.10
CA GLY A 58 -8.46 -5.58 17.21
C GLY A 58 -9.09 -5.44 15.83
N THR A 59 -10.42 -5.32 15.80
CA THR A 59 -11.20 -5.19 14.56
C THR A 59 -10.70 -4.06 13.64
N GLY A 60 -10.18 -2.96 14.19
CA GLY A 60 -9.63 -1.86 13.40
C GLY A 60 -8.41 -2.26 12.56
N HIS A 61 -7.44 -2.96 13.17
CA HIS A 61 -6.26 -3.45 12.47
C HIS A 61 -6.63 -4.47 11.39
N ASP A 62 -7.57 -5.38 11.69
CA ASP A 62 -8.06 -6.37 10.73
C ASP A 62 -8.68 -5.70 9.50
N ILE A 63 -9.53 -4.67 9.69
CA ILE A 63 -10.10 -3.89 8.59
C ILE A 63 -9.01 -3.22 7.76
N ILE A 64 -8.04 -2.56 8.41
CA ILE A 64 -6.97 -1.82 7.72
C ILE A 64 -6.12 -2.76 6.87
N VAL A 65 -5.76 -3.93 7.41
CA VAL A 65 -4.98 -4.93 6.68
C VAL A 65 -5.75 -5.45 5.47
N HIS A 66 -7.05 -5.74 5.60
CA HIS A 66 -7.88 -6.13 4.45
C HIS A 66 -8.04 -5.02 3.42
N LEU A 67 -8.13 -3.76 3.85
CA LEU A 67 -8.18 -2.61 2.93
C LEU A 67 -6.89 -2.50 2.11
N HIS A 68 -5.71 -2.63 2.74
CA HIS A 68 -4.44 -2.69 2.00
C HIS A 68 -4.43 -3.87 1.02
N GLY A 69 -4.86 -5.06 1.49
CA GLY A 69 -5.04 -6.27 0.69
C GLY A 69 -5.89 -6.10 -0.56
N ILE A 70 -6.93 -5.27 -0.49
CA ILE A 70 -7.81 -5.01 -1.65
C ILE A 70 -7.23 -3.90 -2.53
N LEU A 71 -6.62 -2.87 -1.94
CA LEU A 71 -6.13 -1.71 -2.68
C LEU A 71 -4.87 -2.02 -3.48
N VAL A 72 -4.00 -2.92 -3.03
CA VAL A 72 -2.74 -3.23 -3.71
C VAL A 72 -2.97 -3.81 -5.12
N PRO A 73 -3.83 -4.81 -5.34
CA PRO A 73 -4.16 -5.29 -6.68
C PRO A 73 -4.84 -4.20 -7.52
N LEU A 74 -5.64 -3.33 -6.89
CA LEU A 74 -6.26 -2.19 -7.57
C LEU A 74 -5.24 -1.15 -8.04
N VAL A 75 -4.14 -0.93 -7.31
CA VAL A 75 -3.02 -0.09 -7.78
C VAL A 75 -2.40 -0.68 -9.06
N VAL A 76 -2.18 -1.99 -9.10
CA VAL A 76 -1.66 -2.68 -10.29
C VAL A 76 -2.63 -2.53 -11.47
N LEU A 77 -3.92 -2.76 -11.24
CA LEU A 77 -4.95 -2.58 -12.28
C LEU A 77 -5.02 -1.12 -12.76
N ALA A 78 -4.92 -0.15 -11.87
CA ALA A 78 -4.90 1.28 -12.21
C ALA A 78 -3.65 1.65 -13.02
N LEU A 79 -2.48 1.08 -12.71
CA LEU A 79 -1.27 1.23 -13.52
C LEU A 79 -1.48 0.66 -14.92
N LEU A 80 -1.99 -0.58 -15.04
CA LEU A 80 -2.23 -1.22 -16.33
C LEU A 80 -3.23 -0.43 -17.17
N PHE A 81 -4.31 0.07 -16.54
CA PHE A 81 -5.26 0.98 -17.18
C PHE A 81 -4.58 2.25 -17.68
N ARG A 82 -3.75 2.91 -16.87
CA ARG A 82 -3.03 4.13 -17.27
C ARG A 82 -2.06 3.87 -18.42
N ILE A 83 -1.37 2.74 -18.43
CA ILE A 83 -0.49 2.35 -19.55
C ILE A 83 -1.30 2.15 -20.83
N TRP A 84 -2.46 1.51 -20.72
CA TRP A 84 -3.36 1.28 -21.84
C TRP A 84 -4.00 2.58 -22.39
N ASP A 85 -4.49 3.46 -21.51
CA ASP A 85 -5.11 4.74 -21.85
C ASP A 85 -4.10 5.74 -22.44
N GLY A 86 -2.88 5.72 -21.90
CA GLY A 86 -1.79 6.59 -22.32
C GLY A 86 -1.19 7.36 -21.15
N ILE A 87 0.13 7.47 -21.16
CA ILE A 87 0.93 8.09 -20.07
C ILE A 87 1.03 9.61 -20.25
N GLY A 88 0.84 10.11 -21.47
CA GLY A 88 0.96 11.53 -21.80
C GLY A 88 2.42 11.96 -21.93
N SER A 89 2.73 13.17 -21.45
CA SER A 89 4.05 13.80 -21.59
C SER A 89 5.09 13.38 -20.56
N ILE A 90 4.70 12.56 -19.58
CA ILE A 90 5.59 12.11 -18.51
C ILE A 90 6.22 10.77 -18.89
N SER A 91 7.47 10.56 -18.47
CA SER A 91 8.15 9.29 -18.64
C SER A 91 7.39 8.15 -17.96
N ILE A 92 7.27 7.00 -18.63
CA ILE A 92 6.71 5.74 -18.10
C ILE A 92 7.37 5.28 -16.79
N VAL A 93 8.61 5.72 -16.54
CA VAL A 93 9.33 5.45 -15.30
C VAL A 93 8.57 5.99 -14.08
N VAL A 94 7.89 7.13 -14.21
CA VAL A 94 7.14 7.74 -13.10
C VAL A 94 6.02 6.84 -12.59
N PRO A 95 5.02 6.43 -13.41
CA PRO A 95 3.95 5.58 -12.93
C PRO A 95 4.45 4.19 -12.48
N ILE A 96 5.48 3.63 -13.13
CA ILE A 96 6.10 2.36 -12.69
C ILE A 96 6.70 2.49 -11.29
N LEU A 97 7.51 3.52 -11.04
CA LEU A 97 8.12 3.75 -9.73
C LEU A 97 7.06 4.03 -8.66
N SER A 98 6.07 4.86 -8.98
CA SER A 98 4.96 5.15 -8.08
C SER A 98 4.16 3.91 -7.71
N ALA A 99 3.89 3.02 -8.67
CA ALA A 99 3.17 1.77 -8.41
C ALA A 99 4.01 0.81 -7.56
N GLY A 100 5.30 0.65 -7.88
CA GLY A 100 6.21 -0.20 -7.12
C GLY A 100 6.36 0.25 -5.67
N LEU A 101 6.54 1.56 -5.44
CA LEU A 101 6.61 2.13 -4.10
C LEU A 101 5.28 1.99 -3.36
N ALA A 102 4.15 2.31 -4.00
CA ALA A 102 2.85 2.24 -3.36
C ALA A 102 2.47 0.81 -2.97
N THR A 103 2.63 -0.15 -3.89
CA THR A 103 2.33 -1.55 -3.65
C THR A 103 3.31 -2.18 -2.67
N GLY A 104 4.61 -1.86 -2.73
CA GLY A 104 5.60 -2.35 -1.79
C GLY A 104 5.35 -1.88 -0.36
N ALA A 105 5.08 -0.59 -0.17
CA ALA A 105 4.79 -0.01 1.15
C ALA A 105 3.46 -0.50 1.74
N ALA A 106 2.43 -0.65 0.90
CA ALA A 106 1.09 -1.06 1.33
C ALA A 106 0.92 -2.57 1.50
N GLY A 107 1.49 -3.35 0.57
CA GLY A 107 1.11 -4.75 0.36
C GLY A 107 1.98 -5.76 1.08
N VAL A 108 3.27 -5.50 1.31
CA VAL A 108 4.16 -6.52 1.91
C VAL A 108 3.72 -6.88 3.33
N VAL A 109 3.48 -5.88 4.17
CA VAL A 109 3.03 -6.10 5.57
C VAL A 109 1.61 -6.65 5.59
N ALA A 110 0.68 -6.05 4.85
CA ALA A 110 -0.70 -6.54 4.81
C ALA A 110 -0.77 -8.01 4.35
N ALA A 111 0.00 -8.38 3.34
CA ALA A 111 0.05 -9.75 2.87
C ALA A 111 0.71 -10.72 3.85
N HIS A 112 1.73 -10.28 4.59
CA HIS A 112 2.32 -11.06 5.67
C HIS A 112 1.26 -11.41 6.73
N GLU A 113 0.53 -10.41 7.21
CA GLU A 113 -0.51 -10.60 8.23
C GLU A 113 -1.68 -11.46 7.72
N LEU A 114 -2.13 -11.21 6.49
CA LEU A 114 -3.18 -12.00 5.84
C LEU A 114 -2.74 -13.45 5.54
N GLY A 115 -1.46 -13.65 5.25
CA GLY A 115 -0.86 -14.94 4.94
C GLY A 115 -0.81 -15.90 6.12
N HIS A 116 -0.72 -15.39 7.35
CA HIS A 116 -0.79 -16.20 8.59
C HIS A 116 -2.20 -16.68 8.93
N ARG A 117 -3.23 -16.13 8.28
CA ARG A 117 -4.62 -16.55 8.50
C ARG A 117 -4.82 -17.98 8.00
N LYS A 118 -5.95 -18.59 8.41
CA LYS A 118 -6.28 -19.99 8.09
C LYS A 118 -6.02 -20.32 6.61
N PRO A 119 -5.24 -21.36 6.29
CA PRO A 119 -4.96 -21.73 4.90
C PRO A 119 -6.24 -21.91 4.09
N LYS A 120 -6.22 -21.42 2.84
CA LYS A 120 -7.34 -21.44 1.89
C LYS A 120 -8.56 -20.58 2.29
N SER A 121 -8.46 -19.75 3.32
CA SER A 121 -9.47 -18.72 3.62
C SER A 121 -9.41 -17.57 2.60
N PHE A 122 -10.42 -16.70 2.61
CA PHE A 122 -10.43 -15.49 1.80
C PHE A 122 -9.21 -14.61 2.09
N SER A 123 -8.94 -14.31 3.36
CA SER A 123 -7.78 -13.52 3.80
C SER A 123 -6.47 -14.14 3.32
N TRP A 124 -6.31 -15.46 3.43
CA TRP A 124 -5.12 -16.16 2.95
C TRP A 124 -4.89 -15.99 1.44
N TRP A 125 -5.96 -16.12 0.63
CA TRP A 125 -5.86 -15.88 -0.81
C TRP A 125 -5.58 -14.42 -1.15
N LEU A 126 -6.17 -13.49 -0.41
CA LEU A 126 -5.93 -12.06 -0.56
C LEU A 126 -4.45 -11.74 -0.30
N GLY A 127 -3.86 -12.28 0.77
CA GLY A 127 -2.42 -12.13 1.02
C GLY A 127 -1.54 -12.69 -0.10
N ARG A 128 -1.91 -13.83 -0.69
CA ARG A 128 -1.16 -14.38 -1.85
C ARG A 128 -1.29 -13.51 -3.10
N LEU A 129 -2.48 -12.95 -3.35
CA LEU A 129 -2.71 -12.03 -4.46
C LEU A 129 -1.90 -10.74 -4.29
N ASP A 130 -1.78 -10.25 -3.06
CA ASP A 130 -0.90 -9.12 -2.76
C ASP A 130 0.57 -9.45 -2.99
N LEU A 131 1.05 -10.58 -2.47
CA LEU A 131 2.45 -11.00 -2.68
C LEU A 131 2.77 -11.21 -4.16
N PHE A 132 1.78 -11.66 -4.95
CA PHE A 132 1.90 -11.66 -6.40
C PHE A 132 1.99 -10.24 -6.97
N SER A 133 1.12 -9.33 -6.53
CA SER A 133 1.06 -7.94 -6.99
C SER A 133 2.34 -7.15 -6.69
N VAL A 134 3.02 -7.46 -5.59
CA VAL A 134 4.33 -6.87 -5.23
C VAL A 134 5.54 -7.67 -5.75
N LEU A 135 5.31 -8.71 -6.58
CA LEU A 135 6.35 -9.60 -7.12
C LEU A 135 7.23 -10.27 -6.05
N TYR A 136 6.64 -10.58 -4.90
CA TYR A 136 7.31 -11.11 -3.71
C TYR A 136 6.76 -12.47 -3.26
N LEU A 137 6.38 -13.32 -4.22
CA LEU A 137 5.75 -14.62 -3.98
C LEU A 137 6.54 -15.58 -3.09
N HIS A 138 7.86 -15.43 -2.97
CA HIS A 138 8.68 -16.33 -2.15
C HIS A 138 8.26 -16.36 -0.68
N PHE A 139 7.56 -15.32 -0.22
CA PHE A 139 7.05 -15.20 1.15
C PHE A 139 5.76 -16.01 1.41
N THR A 140 5.21 -16.69 0.39
CA THR A 140 3.94 -17.44 0.48
C THR A 140 4.09 -18.93 0.85
N VAL A 141 5.19 -19.32 1.51
CA VAL A 141 5.50 -20.72 1.87
C VAL A 141 5.19 -21.01 3.32
#